data_AF-A0A932B3Q8-F1
#
_entry.id   AF-A0A932B3Q8-F1
#
_cell.length_a   1.000
_cell.length_b   1.000
_cell.length_c   1.000
_cell.angle_alpha   90.00
_cell.angle_beta   90.00
_cell.angle_gamma   90.00
#
_symmetry.space_group_name_H-M   'P 1'
#
loop_
_entity.id
_entity.type
_entity.pdbx_description
1 polymer ?
#
loop_
_entity_poly.entity_id
_entity_poly.type
_entity_poly.pdbx_seq_one_letter_code
_entity_poly.pdbx_strand_id
1 'polypeptide(L)'
;MGAISIPLSQLEPRLTLPVDMGRHEDEIEDLTSLLLEHATHPGLLSNHLARALAQASMGPNHLWEDLGLGSRDQLNALMQTYFSSLKALNVHNMRWKKFLYRMLCERADILICKSPHCEQCDDRPACFEGLAA
;
A
#
# COMPACT_ATOMS: atom_id res chain seq x y z
N MET A 1 8.81 18.28 38.75
CA MET A 1 8.97 18.69 37.34
C MET A 1 10.36 18.24 36.90
N GLY A 2 10.48 17.01 36.39
CA GLY A 2 11.73 16.47 35.88
C GLY A 2 11.51 16.05 34.44
N ALA A 3 12.16 16.73 33.50
CA ALA A 3 12.12 16.38 32.09
C ALA A 3 12.75 14.99 31.94
N ILE A 4 11.99 14.03 31.42
CA ILE A 4 12.51 12.71 31.07
C ILE A 4 13.32 12.90 29.78
N SER A 5 14.62 13.07 29.92
CA SER A 5 15.57 12.98 28.82
C SER A 5 15.65 11.53 28.36
N ILE A 6 14.96 11.20 27.28
CA ILE A 6 15.11 9.91 26.62
C ILE A 6 16.39 9.99 25.75
N PRO A 7 17.44 9.19 26.03
CA PRO A 7 18.66 9.18 25.24
C PRO A 7 18.38 8.69 23.81
N LEU A 8 19.06 9.28 22.82
CA LEU A 8 18.88 8.99 21.38
C LEU A 8 19.11 7.51 21.02
N SER A 9 19.80 6.75 21.88
CA SER A 9 19.99 5.29 21.76
C SER A 9 18.76 4.46 22.13
N GLN A 10 17.69 5.08 22.65
CA GLN A 10 16.38 4.44 22.85
C GLN A 10 15.37 4.79 21.73
N LEU A 11 15.75 5.67 20.79
CA LEU A 11 15.05 5.82 19.52
C LEU A 11 15.62 4.79 18.54
N GLU A 12 15.26 3.52 18.73
CA GLU A 12 15.43 2.52 17.67
C GLU A 12 14.44 2.87 16.55
N PRO A 13 14.87 3.24 15.33
CA PRO A 13 13.97 3.22 14.20
C PRO A 13 13.61 1.75 13.98
N ARG A 14 12.45 1.32 14.49
CA ARG A 14 11.92 -0.03 14.25
C ARG A 14 11.42 -0.17 12.81
N LEU A 15 12.31 0.06 11.86
CA LEU A 15 12.23 -0.51 10.51
C LEU A 15 13.13 -1.75 10.49
N THR A 16 12.78 -2.75 11.31
CA THR A 16 13.32 -4.09 11.12
C THR A 16 12.56 -4.72 9.95
N LEU A 17 13.08 -4.58 8.73
CA LEU A 17 12.59 -5.34 7.58
C LEU A 17 13.57 -6.50 7.27
N PRO A 18 13.44 -7.68 7.92
CA PRO A 18 13.88 -8.91 7.31
C PRO A 18 12.69 -9.48 6.51
N VAL A 19 12.29 -8.78 5.45
CA VAL A 19 11.38 -9.34 4.45
C VAL A 19 12.28 -10.03 3.42
N ASP A 20 11.91 -11.22 3.00
CA ASP A 20 12.50 -11.95 1.87
C ASP A 20 12.47 -11.08 0.60
N MET A 21 13.40 -10.12 0.51
CA MET A 21 13.38 -9.03 -0.48
C MET A 21 13.52 -9.55 -1.93
N GLY A 22 14.00 -10.79 -2.10
CA GLY A 22 14.11 -11.40 -3.42
C GLY A 22 12.78 -11.87 -4.01
N ARG A 23 11.77 -12.18 -3.19
CA ARG A 23 10.52 -12.80 -3.67
C ARG A 23 9.47 -11.79 -4.16
N HIS A 24 9.56 -10.55 -3.70
CA HIS A 24 8.55 -9.52 -3.95
C HIS A 24 9.08 -8.29 -4.72
N GLU A 25 10.32 -8.27 -5.20
CA GLU A 25 10.87 -7.05 -5.84
C GLU A 25 10.05 -6.64 -7.08
N ASP A 26 9.66 -7.58 -7.93
CA ASP A 26 8.79 -7.32 -9.10
C ASP A 26 7.44 -6.72 -8.69
N GLU A 27 6.86 -7.23 -7.60
CA GLU A 27 5.57 -6.79 -7.07
C GLU A 27 5.65 -5.39 -6.42
N ILE A 28 6.76 -5.12 -5.73
CA ILE A 28 7.08 -3.80 -5.19
C ILE A 28 7.28 -2.80 -6.34
N GLU A 29 7.96 -3.19 -7.41
CA GLU A 29 8.17 -2.35 -8.60
C GLU A 29 6.86 -2.05 -9.33
N ASP A 30 6.00 -3.06 -9.53
CA ASP A 30 4.66 -2.91 -10.11
C ASP A 30 3.82 -1.91 -9.30
N LEU A 31 3.74 -2.09 -7.97
CA LEU A 31 2.99 -1.19 -7.09
C LEU A 31 3.60 0.22 -7.04
N THR A 32 4.93 0.33 -7.01
CA THR A 32 5.62 1.63 -7.03
C THR A 32 5.28 2.39 -8.30
N SER A 33 5.33 1.70 -9.45
CA SER A 33 5.00 2.27 -10.76
C SER A 33 3.55 2.74 -10.82
N LEU A 34 2.60 1.92 -10.35
CA LEU A 34 1.20 2.31 -10.24
C LEU A 34 1.02 3.57 -9.37
N LEU A 35 1.65 3.63 -8.20
CA LEU A 35 1.54 4.78 -7.30
C LEU A 35 2.11 6.05 -7.93
N LEU A 36 3.23 5.94 -8.64
CA LEU A 36 3.90 7.07 -9.30
C LEU A 36 3.10 7.64 -10.48
N GLU A 37 2.44 6.79 -11.26
CA GLU A 37 1.51 7.21 -12.32
C GLU A 37 0.38 8.09 -11.80
N HIS A 38 0.03 7.91 -10.52
CA HIS A 38 -1.04 8.62 -9.84
C HIS A 38 -0.57 9.67 -8.83
N ALA A 39 0.73 10.01 -8.82
CA ALA A 39 1.27 11.00 -7.89
C ALA A 39 0.67 12.40 -8.15
N THR A 40 0.06 13.00 -7.13
CA THR A 40 -0.48 14.37 -7.21
C THR A 40 0.63 15.38 -7.49
N HIS A 41 1.79 15.18 -6.87
CA HIS A 41 2.96 16.05 -6.97
C HIS A 41 4.19 15.19 -7.28
N PRO A 42 4.60 15.02 -8.55
CA PRO A 42 5.79 14.24 -8.89
C PRO A 42 7.04 14.84 -8.24
N GLY A 43 7.92 13.99 -7.71
CA GLY A 43 9.15 14.44 -7.05
C GLY A 43 9.70 13.43 -6.05
N LEU A 44 10.83 13.78 -5.43
CA LEU A 44 11.57 12.88 -4.53
C LEU A 44 10.69 12.34 -3.39
N LEU A 45 9.86 13.18 -2.78
CA LEU A 45 9.00 12.76 -1.68
C LEU A 45 7.97 11.72 -2.13
N SER A 46 7.28 11.96 -3.26
CA SER A 46 6.31 11.02 -3.81
C SER A 46 6.97 9.70 -4.24
N ASN A 47 8.22 9.73 -4.73
CA ASN A 47 8.99 8.52 -5.02
C ASN A 47 9.26 7.68 -3.77
N HIS A 48 9.71 8.32 -2.68
CA HIS A 48 9.93 7.61 -1.42
C HIS A 48 8.62 7.09 -0.82
N LEU A 49 7.55 7.87 -0.87
CA LEU A 49 6.23 7.45 -0.38
C LEU A 49 5.67 6.29 -1.20
N ALA A 50 5.78 6.33 -2.53
CA ALA A 50 5.34 5.26 -3.41
C ALA A 50 6.07 3.95 -3.08
N ARG A 51 7.40 3.99 -2.95
CA ARG A 51 8.19 2.80 -2.58
C ARG A 51 7.84 2.30 -1.18
N ALA A 52 7.66 3.18 -0.20
CA ALA A 52 7.28 2.79 1.16
C ALA A 52 5.89 2.14 1.22
N LEU A 53 4.91 2.68 0.49
CA LEU A 53 3.56 2.11 0.36
C LEU A 53 3.59 0.73 -0.31
N ALA A 54 4.39 0.57 -1.36
CA ALA A 54 4.57 -0.71 -2.04
C ALA A 54 5.20 -1.76 -1.11
N GLN A 55 6.27 -1.39 -0.39
CA GLN A 55 6.92 -2.28 0.59
C GLN A 55 6.00 -2.67 1.75
N ALA A 56 5.28 -1.70 2.34
CA ALA A 56 4.33 -1.97 3.41
C ALA A 56 3.12 -2.81 2.94
N SER A 57 2.84 -2.83 1.63
CA SER A 57 1.81 -3.71 1.06
C SER A 57 2.16 -5.20 1.17
N MET A 58 3.46 -5.53 1.26
CA MET A 58 3.94 -6.91 1.46
C MET A 58 3.78 -7.41 2.90
N GLY A 59 3.52 -6.51 3.85
CA GLY A 59 3.31 -6.88 5.25
C GLY A 59 2.00 -7.66 5.47
N PRO A 60 1.90 -8.43 6.57
CA PRO A 60 0.72 -9.25 6.85
C PRO A 60 -0.45 -8.45 7.45
N ASN A 61 -0.24 -7.20 7.90
CA ASN A 61 -1.25 -6.42 8.62
C ASN A 61 -2.01 -5.48 7.68
N HIS A 62 -2.81 -4.57 8.24
CA HIS A 62 -3.36 -3.48 7.45
C HIS A 62 -2.24 -2.54 7.00
N LEU A 63 -2.39 -1.94 5.80
CA LEU A 63 -1.37 -1.06 5.23
C LEU A 63 -0.97 0.09 6.17
N TRP A 64 -1.93 0.64 6.93
CA TRP A 64 -1.64 1.73 7.86
C TRP A 64 -0.81 1.25 9.06
N GLU A 65 -0.98 0.00 9.51
CA GLU A 65 -0.18 -0.61 10.58
C GLU A 65 1.24 -0.91 10.09
N ASP A 66 1.36 -1.50 8.89
CA ASP A 66 2.66 -1.82 8.28
C ASP A 66 3.46 -0.56 7.90
N LEU A 67 2.80 0.60 7.73
CA LEU A 67 3.44 1.91 7.57
C LEU A 67 3.78 2.58 8.91
N GLY A 68 3.35 2.03 10.04
CA GLY A 68 3.51 2.65 11.36
C GLY A 68 2.62 3.88 11.61
N LEU A 69 1.50 4.01 10.88
CA LEU A 69 0.52 5.07 11.09
C LEU A 69 -0.38 4.75 12.29
N GLY A 70 -0.95 5.79 12.91
CA GLY A 70 -1.81 5.60 14.08
C GLY A 70 -3.24 5.17 13.76
N SER A 71 -3.69 5.32 12.51
CA SER A 71 -5.03 4.92 12.10
C SER A 71 -5.20 4.81 10.59
N ARG A 72 -6.29 4.17 10.17
CA ARG A 72 -6.74 4.14 8.78
C ARG A 72 -7.02 5.55 8.22
N ASP A 73 -7.48 6.48 9.05
CA ASP A 73 -7.79 7.85 8.60
C ASP A 73 -6.53 8.64 8.26
N GLN A 74 -5.43 8.41 8.99
CA GLN A 74 -4.12 8.98 8.64
C GLN A 74 -3.66 8.49 7.27
N LEU A 75 -3.84 7.20 6.98
CA LEU A 75 -3.54 6.65 5.66
C LEU A 75 -4.44 7.27 4.57
N ASN A 76 -5.75 7.42 4.84
CA ASN A 76 -6.66 8.07 3.90
C ASN A 76 -6.26 9.53 3.61
N ALA A 77 -5.85 10.28 4.62
CA ALA A 77 -5.37 11.65 4.46
C ALA A 77 -4.06 11.72 3.66
N LEU A 78 -3.12 10.80 3.91
CA LEU A 78 -1.89 10.65 3.12
C LEU A 78 -2.22 10.39 1.65
N MET A 79 -3.09 9.41 1.37
CA MET A 79 -3.50 9.08 0.01
C MET A 79 -4.22 10.24 -0.67
N GLN A 80 -5.08 10.97 0.05
CA GLN A 80 -5.75 12.15 -0.49
C GLN A 80 -4.77 13.27 -0.88
N THR A 81 -3.68 13.42 -0.13
CA THR A 81 -2.70 14.50 -0.33
C THR A 81 -1.73 14.17 -1.47
N TYR A 82 -1.16 12.96 -1.47
CA TYR A 82 -0.07 12.59 -2.37
C TYR A 82 -0.51 11.75 -3.58
N PHE A 83 -1.68 11.12 -3.52
CA PHE A 83 -2.21 10.22 -4.55
C PHE A 83 -3.72 10.45 -4.77
N SER A 84 -4.09 11.72 -4.98
CA SER A 84 -5.49 12.18 -4.93
C SER A 84 -6.37 11.49 -5.97
N SER A 85 -5.81 11.16 -7.14
CA SER A 85 -6.49 10.42 -8.20
C SER A 85 -6.85 9.00 -7.74
N LEU A 86 -5.93 8.26 -7.11
CA LEU A 86 -6.25 6.94 -6.51
C LEU A 86 -7.29 7.06 -5.40
N LYS A 87 -7.24 8.13 -4.60
CA LYS A 87 -8.27 8.36 -3.57
C LYS A 87 -9.65 8.58 -4.17
N ALA A 88 -9.73 9.33 -5.27
CA ALA A 88 -10.97 9.55 -6.00
C ALA A 88 -11.50 8.26 -6.66
N LEU A 89 -10.61 7.39 -7.15
CA LEU A 89 -10.98 6.09 -7.74
C LEU A 89 -11.44 5.06 -6.71
N ASN A 90 -10.94 5.12 -5.47
CA ASN A 90 -11.36 4.25 -4.38
C ASN A 90 -12.70 4.71 -3.75
N VAL A 91 -13.74 4.83 -4.58
CA VAL A 91 -15.07 5.39 -4.22
C VAL A 91 -15.79 4.61 -3.12
N HIS A 92 -15.60 3.29 -3.06
CA HIS A 92 -16.22 2.43 -2.05
C HIS A 92 -15.39 2.31 -0.76
N ASN A 93 -14.31 3.09 -0.63
CA ASN A 93 -13.40 3.03 0.52
C ASN A 93 -12.96 1.58 0.80
N MET A 94 -12.54 0.87 -0.24
CA MET A 94 -11.95 -0.47 -0.13
C MET A 94 -10.67 -0.40 0.70
N ARG A 95 -10.30 -1.53 1.33
CA ARG A 95 -8.97 -1.69 1.93
C ARG A 95 -7.90 -1.39 0.89
N TRP A 96 -6.92 -0.54 1.24
CA TRP A 96 -5.96 -0.01 0.28
C TRP A 96 -5.17 -1.07 -0.47
N LYS A 97 -4.65 -2.10 0.21
CA LYS A 97 -3.96 -3.22 -0.46
C LYS A 97 -4.86 -3.83 -1.54
N LYS A 98 -6.07 -4.25 -1.17
CA LYS A 98 -7.07 -4.82 -2.10
C LYS A 98 -7.35 -3.91 -3.30
N PHE A 99 -7.52 -2.61 -3.06
CA PHE A 99 -7.75 -1.63 -4.13
C PHE A 99 -6.56 -1.52 -5.08
N LEU A 100 -5.33 -1.40 -4.55
CA LEU A 100 -4.11 -1.30 -5.36
C LEU A 100 -3.88 -2.55 -6.20
N TYR A 101 -4.10 -3.75 -5.65
CA TYR A 101 -4.01 -5.00 -6.42
C TYR A 101 -5.05 -5.07 -7.53
N ARG A 102 -6.28 -4.62 -7.27
CA ARG A 102 -7.31 -4.52 -8.32
C ARG A 102 -6.84 -3.62 -9.47
N MET A 103 -6.29 -2.44 -9.15
CA MET A 103 -5.73 -1.52 -10.16
C MET A 103 -4.59 -2.16 -10.96
N LEU A 104 -3.70 -2.93 -10.32
CA LEU A 104 -2.64 -3.67 -11.03
C LEU A 104 -3.19 -4.73 -11.98
N CYS A 105 -4.27 -5.43 -11.58
CA CYS A 105 -4.88 -6.46 -12.43
C CYS A 105 -5.57 -5.83 -13.64
N GLU A 106 -6.30 -4.74 -13.41
CA GLU A 106 -6.91 -3.92 -14.47
C GLU A 106 -5.85 -3.36 -15.44
N ARG A 107 -4.71 -2.88 -14.91
CA ARG A 107 -3.57 -2.39 -15.72
C ARG A 107 -2.95 -3.47 -16.60
N ALA A 108 -2.82 -4.68 -16.08
CA ALA A 108 -2.15 -5.77 -16.80
C ALA A 108 -3.06 -6.43 -17.86
N ASP A 109 -4.33 -6.02 -17.96
CA ASP A 109 -5.38 -6.76 -18.70
C ASP A 109 -5.48 -8.24 -18.24
N ILE A 110 -5.08 -8.49 -16.99
CA ILE A 110 -5.07 -9.81 -16.38
C ILE A 110 -6.31 -9.92 -15.49
N LEU A 111 -7.21 -10.83 -15.87
CA LEU A 111 -8.42 -11.14 -15.10
C LEU A 111 -8.11 -11.91 -13.80
N ILE A 112 -6.85 -12.33 -13.59
CA ILE A 112 -6.38 -13.11 -12.45
C ILE A 112 -5.60 -12.22 -11.46
N CYS A 113 -6.18 -12.06 -10.27
CA CYS A 113 -5.63 -11.27 -9.17
C CYS A 113 -4.20 -11.70 -8.76
N LYS A 114 -3.20 -10.78 -8.82
CA LYS A 114 -1.82 -11.01 -8.33
C LYS A 114 -1.66 -10.94 -6.79
N SER A 115 -2.71 -10.60 -6.04
CA SER A 115 -2.60 -10.44 -4.58
C SER A 115 -2.24 -11.76 -3.89
N PRO A 116 -1.21 -11.80 -3.01
CA PRO A 116 -0.77 -13.02 -2.32
C PRO A 116 -1.82 -13.57 -1.34
N HIS A 117 -2.90 -12.82 -1.08
CA HIS A 117 -3.99 -13.22 -0.20
C HIS A 117 -5.35 -13.35 -0.93
N CYS A 118 -5.36 -13.36 -2.27
CA CYS A 118 -6.61 -13.36 -3.02
C CYS A 118 -7.44 -14.65 -2.84
N GLU A 119 -6.83 -15.81 -2.58
CA GLU A 119 -7.53 -17.08 -2.35
C GLU A 119 -8.34 -17.14 -1.05
N GLN A 120 -7.93 -16.37 -0.04
CA GLN A 120 -8.56 -16.33 1.28
C GLN A 120 -9.39 -15.05 1.48
N CYS A 121 -9.59 -14.27 0.43
CA CYS A 121 -10.35 -13.03 0.50
C CYS A 121 -11.84 -13.30 0.36
N ASP A 122 -12.63 -12.96 1.39
CA ASP A 122 -14.10 -13.08 1.37
C ASP A 122 -14.77 -12.32 0.21
N ASP A 123 -14.10 -11.31 -0.30
CA ASP A 123 -14.58 -10.51 -1.43
C ASP A 123 -14.17 -11.07 -2.79
N ARG A 124 -13.49 -12.23 -2.83
CA ARG A 124 -13.10 -12.90 -4.07
C ARG A 124 -14.28 -13.04 -5.04
N PRO A 125 -15.50 -13.48 -4.64
CA PRO A 125 -16.62 -13.59 -5.56
C PRO A 125 -16.93 -12.27 -6.27
N ALA A 126 -16.96 -11.14 -5.54
CA ALA A 126 -17.23 -9.82 -6.10
C ALA A 126 -16.15 -9.31 -7.07
N CYS A 127 -14.92 -9.85 -7.01
CA CYS A 127 -13.85 -9.53 -7.94
C CYS A 127 -13.91 -10.36 -9.25
N PHE A 128 -14.58 -11.52 -9.26
CA PHE A 128 -14.69 -12.42 -10.42
C PHE A 128 -16.13 -12.57 -10.97
N GLU A 129 -17.14 -12.04 -10.27
CA GLU A 129 -18.51 -11.90 -10.75
C GLU A 129 -18.57 -10.79 -11.82
N GLY A 130 -18.23 -11.18 -13.05
CA GLY A 130 -18.18 -10.32 -14.24
C GLY A 130 -17.47 -10.98 -15.42
N LEU A 131 -16.77 -12.11 -15.22
CA LEU A 131 -16.06 -12.85 -16.27
C LEU A 131 -16.92 -13.87 -17.05
N ALA A 132 -18.22 -13.97 -16.77
CA ALA A 132 -19.12 -14.86 -17.49
C ALA A 132 -19.88 -14.08 -18.57
N ALA A 133 -19.23 -13.86 -19.71
CA ALA A 133 -19.87 -13.67 -21.01
C ALA A 133 -18.91 -14.10 -22.12
#